data_AF-M5J7J4-F1
#
_entry.id   AF-M5J7J4-F1
#
_cell.length_a   1.000
_cell.length_b   1.000
_cell.length_c   1.000
_cell.angle_alpha   90.00
_cell.angle_beta   90.00
_cell.angle_gamma   90.00
#
_symmetry.space_group_name_H-M   'P 1'
#
loop_
_entity.id
_entity.type
_entity.pdbx_description
1 polymer ?
#
loop_
_entity_poly.entity_id
_entity_poly.type
_entity_poly.pdbx_seq_one_letter_code
_entity_poly.pdbx_strand_id
1 'polypeptide(L)'
;MRDALIEVVFHLSNATDIDAVANGISKVNISSDYKHAFFAKVREILAENDGWDPNTLFPEAIEAGKKVVHHKNELFNAVGKAALYEGIDPWRAEFI
;
A
#
# COMPACT_ATOMS: atom_id res chain seq x y z
N MET A 1 -5.00 7.06 -7.35
CA MET A 1 -4.11 7.72 -6.38
C MET A 1 -3.78 9.10 -6.94
N ARG A 2 -4.45 10.15 -6.45
CA ARG A 2 -4.18 11.55 -6.81
C ARG A 2 -3.75 12.25 -5.53
N ASP A 3 -2.60 12.91 -5.54
CA ASP A 3 -2.26 14.11 -4.75
C ASP A 3 -0.84 14.55 -5.13
N ALA A 4 -0.64 15.86 -5.36
CA ALA A 4 0.64 16.47 -5.66
C ALA A 4 1.06 17.46 -4.56
N LEU A 5 2.28 17.22 -4.04
CA LEU A 5 3.27 18.13 -3.45
C LEU A 5 3.03 18.73 -2.05
N ILE A 6 3.43 17.97 -1.03
CA ILE A 6 4.57 18.29 -0.14
C ILE A 6 5.36 16.99 0.05
N GLU A 7 6.57 16.88 -0.53
CA GLU A 7 7.48 15.76 -0.27
C GLU A 7 8.22 16.00 1.05
N VAL A 8 7.68 15.46 2.14
CA VAL A 8 8.52 15.03 3.28
C VAL A 8 8.59 13.51 3.20
N VAL A 9 9.65 13.02 2.57
CA VAL A 9 9.90 11.59 2.37
C VAL A 9 10.53 11.01 3.63
N PHE A 10 9.71 10.43 4.49
CA PHE A 10 10.22 9.61 5.59
C PHE A 10 10.22 8.13 5.19
N HIS A 11 11.39 7.51 5.26
CA HIS A 11 11.54 6.05 5.35
C HIS A 11 11.45 5.71 6.84
N LEU A 12 10.26 5.44 7.37
CA LEU A 12 10.11 5.21 8.82
C LEU A 12 9.25 3.99 9.14
N SER A 13 9.62 3.40 10.28
CA SER A 13 9.28 2.06 10.74
C SER A 13 8.55 2.11 12.08
N ASN A 14 7.36 2.70 12.13
CA ASN A 14 6.21 2.23 12.93
C ASN A 14 5.55 3.21 13.94
N ALA A 15 6.22 4.19 14.56
CA ALA A 15 5.60 5.00 15.64
C ALA A 15 5.42 6.50 15.32
N THR A 16 6.31 7.05 14.50
CA THR A 16 6.36 8.47 14.12
C THR A 16 5.29 8.88 13.11
N ASP A 17 4.68 7.91 12.42
CA ASP A 17 3.91 8.16 11.22
C ASP A 17 2.50 8.69 11.53
N ILE A 18 1.89 8.23 12.62
CA ILE A 18 0.55 8.69 13.04
C ILE A 18 0.60 10.17 13.42
N ASP A 19 1.58 10.55 14.24
CA ASP A 19 1.80 11.94 14.63
C ASP A 19 2.15 12.80 13.42
N ALA A 20 2.97 12.29 12.49
CA ALA A 20 3.33 13.04 11.31
C ALA A 20 2.14 13.27 10.36
N VAL A 21 1.24 12.29 10.22
CA VAL A 21 -0.03 12.46 9.48
C VAL A 21 -0.93 13.49 10.16
N ALA A 22 -1.04 13.47 11.49
CA ALA A 22 -1.78 14.49 12.25
C ALA A 22 -1.19 15.91 12.07
N ASN A 23 0.13 16.01 11.81
CA ASN A 23 0.85 17.27 11.61
C ASN A 23 1.00 17.67 10.12
N GLY A 24 0.25 17.04 9.20
CA GLY A 24 0.12 17.51 7.81
C GLY A 24 0.86 16.68 6.75
N ILE A 25 1.45 15.53 7.10
CA ILE A 25 1.92 14.59 6.08
C ILE A 25 0.72 13.92 5.40
N SER A 26 0.63 14.05 4.08
CA SER A 26 -0.44 13.49 3.25
C SER A 26 -0.02 12.33 2.34
N LYS A 27 1.28 12.03 2.23
CA LYS A 27 1.81 10.93 1.41
C LYS A 27 2.84 10.10 2.19
N VAL A 28 2.55 8.81 2.36
CA VAL A 28 3.44 7.85 3.04
C VAL A 28 3.84 6.73 2.08
N ASN A 29 5.13 6.41 2.01
CA ASN A 29 5.64 5.33 1.18
C ASN A 29 5.68 4.00 1.98
N ILE A 30 5.00 2.96 1.50
CA ILE A 30 4.88 1.65 2.20
C ILE A 30 5.49 0.46 1.44
N SER A 31 6.35 0.73 0.45
CA SER A 31 6.78 -0.30 -0.51
C SER A 31 7.55 -1.47 0.13
N SER A 32 8.33 -1.21 1.17
CA SER A 32 9.08 -2.23 1.91
C SER A 32 8.14 -3.21 2.61
N ASP A 33 7.10 -2.69 3.29
CA ASP A 33 6.18 -3.50 4.09
C ASP A 33 5.36 -4.42 3.19
N TYR A 34 4.88 -3.90 2.05
CA TYR A 34 4.19 -4.69 1.05
C TYR A 34 5.09 -5.80 0.48
N LYS A 35 6.31 -5.44 0.04
CA LYS A 35 7.27 -6.41 -0.52
C LYS A 35 7.62 -7.48 0.50
N HIS A 36 7.83 -7.11 1.76
CA HIS A 36 8.15 -8.06 2.81
C HIS A 36 7.02 -9.08 2.99
N ALA A 37 5.76 -8.63 3.13
CA ALA A 37 4.62 -9.55 3.28
C ALA A 37 4.41 -10.43 2.03
N PHE A 38 4.54 -9.86 0.84
CA PHE A 38 4.44 -10.58 -0.42
C PHE A 38 5.49 -11.70 -0.50
N PHE A 39 6.78 -11.36 -0.34
CA PHE A 39 7.85 -12.35 -0.46
C PHE A 39 7.93 -13.32 0.72
N ALA A 40 7.45 -12.94 1.90
CA ALA A 40 7.27 -13.87 3.00
C ALA A 40 6.26 -14.98 2.62
N LYS A 41 5.09 -14.61 2.09
CA LYS A 41 4.07 -15.57 1.68
C LYS A 41 4.50 -16.41 0.48
N VAL A 42 5.23 -15.83 -0.49
CA VAL A 42 5.83 -16.59 -1.58
C VAL A 42 6.78 -17.68 -1.04
N ARG A 43 7.66 -17.34 -0.10
CA ARG A 43 8.58 -18.31 0.51
C ARG A 43 7.86 -19.42 1.28
N GLU A 44 6.78 -19.09 1.95
CA GLU A 44 5.92 -20.05 2.65
C GLU A 44 5.31 -21.07 1.68
N ILE A 45 4.67 -20.59 0.59
CA ILE A 45 4.06 -21.46 -0.42
C ILE A 45 5.11 -22.36 -1.09
N LEU A 46 6.27 -21.79 -1.44
CA LEU A 46 7.37 -22.54 -2.05
C LEU A 46 8.00 -23.58 -1.12
N ALA A 47 7.89 -23.41 0.20
CA ALA A 47 8.36 -24.40 1.16
C ALA A 47 7.42 -25.60 1.28
N GLU A 48 6.13 -25.41 0.98
CA GLU A 48 5.09 -26.45 1.04
C GLU A 48 4.88 -27.15 -0.31
N ASN A 49 5.11 -26.44 -1.41
CA ASN A 49 4.85 -26.86 -2.78
C ASN A 49 5.96 -26.34 -3.71
N ASP A 50 6.53 -27.20 -4.57
CA ASP A 50 7.55 -26.82 -5.55
C ASP A 50 6.97 -26.13 -6.82
N GLY A 51 5.81 -25.47 -6.66
CA GLY A 51 5.06 -24.82 -7.72
C GLY A 51 5.69 -23.48 -8.08
N TRP A 52 6.02 -23.29 -9.35
CA TRP A 52 6.75 -22.11 -9.84
C TRP A 52 5.90 -21.17 -10.70
N ASP A 53 4.67 -21.55 -11.05
CA ASP A 53 3.81 -20.75 -11.93
C ASP A 53 3.25 -19.51 -11.20
N PRO A 54 3.52 -18.28 -11.69
CA PRO A 54 3.07 -17.05 -11.06
C PRO A 54 1.56 -16.95 -10.84
N ASN A 55 0.73 -17.53 -11.71
CA ASN A 55 -0.72 -17.45 -11.58
C ASN A 55 -1.24 -18.29 -10.41
N THR A 56 -0.47 -19.30 -10.00
CA THR A 56 -0.75 -20.10 -8.81
C THR A 56 -0.13 -19.50 -7.54
N LEU A 57 1.07 -18.95 -7.65
CA LEU A 57 1.87 -18.49 -6.51
C LEU A 57 1.48 -17.10 -6.01
N PHE A 58 1.22 -16.18 -6.93
CA PHE A 58 1.03 -14.77 -6.59
C PHE A 58 -0.33 -14.41 -6.00
N PRO A 59 -1.46 -15.07 -6.29
CA PRO A 59 -2.74 -14.70 -5.69
C PRO A 59 -2.69 -14.58 -4.16
N GLU A 60 -2.16 -15.59 -3.47
CA GLU A 60 -2.05 -15.57 -2.01
C GLU A 60 -1.04 -14.53 -1.50
N ALA A 61 0.07 -14.34 -2.20
CA ALA A 61 1.07 -13.33 -1.85
C ALA A 61 0.52 -11.90 -2.05
N ILE A 62 -0.30 -11.67 -3.09
CA ILE A 62 -1.02 -10.42 -3.32
C ILE A 62 -2.00 -10.18 -2.16
N GLU A 63 -2.75 -11.19 -1.72
CA GLU A 63 -3.65 -11.06 -0.57
C GLU A 63 -2.90 -10.72 0.72
N ALA A 64 -1.73 -11.31 0.96
CA ALA A 64 -0.87 -10.93 2.09
C ALA A 64 -0.42 -9.46 2.00
N GLY A 65 -0.01 -9.01 0.81
CA GLY A 65 0.32 -7.61 0.57
C GLY A 65 -0.87 -6.66 0.75
N LYS A 66 -2.07 -7.03 0.29
CA LYS A 66 -3.31 -6.25 0.47
C LYS A 66 -3.66 -6.05 1.93
N LYS A 67 -3.45 -7.05 2.80
CA LYS A 67 -3.65 -6.92 4.25
C LYS A 67 -2.77 -5.81 4.85
N VAL A 68 -1.51 -5.72 4.43
CA VAL A 68 -0.60 -4.63 4.84
C VAL A 68 -1.13 -3.27 4.37
N VAL A 69 -1.54 -3.17 3.11
CA VAL A 69 -2.11 -1.92 2.56
C VAL A 69 -3.36 -1.50 3.33
N HIS A 70 -4.26 -2.44 3.60
CA HIS A 70 -5.48 -2.16 4.35
C HIS A 70 -5.18 -1.67 5.77
N HIS A 71 -4.30 -2.38 6.49
CA HIS A 71 -3.87 -1.98 7.83
C HIS A 71 -3.24 -0.58 7.84
N LYS A 72 -2.39 -0.24 6.86
CA LYS A 72 -1.81 1.10 6.74
C LYS A 72 -2.87 2.16 6.43
N ASN A 73 -3.89 1.83 5.62
CA ASN A 73 -5.00 2.75 5.37
C ASN A 73 -5.82 3.02 6.63
N GLU A 74 -6.03 2.02 7.50
CA GLU A 74 -6.66 2.22 8.81
C GLU A 74 -5.79 3.13 9.68
N LEU A 75 -4.48 2.84 9.76
CA LEU A 75 -3.50 3.60 10.55
C LEU A 75 -3.45 5.08 10.16
N PHE A 76 -3.53 5.38 8.86
CA PHE A 76 -3.48 6.75 8.33
C PHE A 76 -4.87 7.40 8.20
N ASN A 77 -5.91 6.76 8.74
CA ASN A 77 -7.29 7.23 8.66
C ASN A 77 -7.70 7.53 7.20
N ALA A 78 -7.31 6.66 6.25
CA ALA A 78 -7.53 6.82 4.81
C ALA A 78 -8.75 6.02 4.31
N VAL A 79 -9.29 5.11 5.12
CA VAL A 79 -10.45 4.29 4.77
C VAL A 79 -11.68 5.18 4.52
N GLY A 80 -12.41 4.91 3.44
CA GLY A 80 -13.65 5.62 3.09
C GLY A 80 -13.45 7.01 2.45
N LYS A 81 -12.23 7.58 2.46
CA LYS A 81 -11.97 8.91 1.88
C LYS A 81 -12.11 8.97 0.36
N ALA A 82 -12.15 7.83 -0.34
CA ALA A 82 -12.34 7.79 -1.79
C ALA A 82 -13.63 8.46 -2.27
N ALA A 83 -14.71 8.35 -1.49
CA ALA A 83 -16.01 8.95 -1.80
C ALA A 83 -15.96 10.49 -1.91
N LEU A 84 -14.97 11.14 -1.25
CA LEU A 84 -14.78 12.60 -1.32
C LEU A 84 -14.33 13.08 -2.71
N TYR A 85 -13.93 12.16 -3.58
CA TYR A 85 -13.41 12.46 -4.92
C TYR A 85 -14.28 11.90 -6.05
N GLU A 86 -15.49 11.41 -5.74
CA GLU A 86 -16.45 10.98 -6.76
C GLU A 86 -16.84 12.14 -7.68
N GLY A 87 -16.92 11.87 -8.98
CA GLY A 87 -17.26 12.89 -9.99
C GLY A 87 -16.14 13.90 -10.28
N ILE A 88 -14.95 13.76 -9.69
CA ILE A 88 -13.79 14.58 -10.00
C ILE A 88 -12.96 13.92 -11.10
N ASP A 89 -12.71 14.63 -12.19
CA ASP A 89 -11.84 14.16 -13.27
C ASP A 89 -10.39 13.97 -12.80
N PRO A 90 -9.69 12.93 -13.27
CA PRO A 90 -8.30 12.74 -12.95
C PRO A 90 -7.44 13.89 -13.38
N TRP A 91 -6.53 14.27 -12.47
CA TRP A 91 -5.37 15.02 -12.89
C TRP A 91 -4.69 14.17 -13.97
N ARG A 92 -4.54 14.76 -15.17
CA ARG A 92 -4.10 14.08 -16.38
C ARG A 92 -5.08 13.08 -17.01
N ALA A 93 -6.38 13.39 -16.99
CA ALA A 93 -7.41 12.59 -17.65
C ALA A 93 -7.17 12.40 -19.16
N GLU A 94 -6.42 13.28 -19.81
CA GLU A 94 -6.06 13.18 -21.23
C GLU A 94 -5.20 11.94 -21.60
N PHE A 95 -4.65 11.22 -20.61
CA PHE A 95 -3.83 10.03 -20.81
C PHE A 95 -4.49 8.72 -20.34
N ILE A 96 -5.75 8.75 -19.91
CA ILE A 96 -6.54 7.59 -19.47
C ILE A 96 -7.59 7.28 -20.53
#